data_AF-A0A9P0K7F6-F1
#
_entry.id   AF-A0A9P0K7F6-F1
#
_cell.length_a   1.000
_cell.length_b   1.000
_cell.length_c   1.000
_cell.angle_alpha   90.00
_cell.angle_beta   90.00
_cell.angle_gamma   90.00
#
_symmetry.space_group_name_H-M   'P 1'
#
loop_
_entity.id
_entity.type
_entity.pdbx_description
1 polymer ?
#
loop_
_entity_poly.entity_id
_entity_poly.type
_entity_poly.pdbx_seq_one_letter_code
_entity_poly.pdbx_strand_id
1 'polypeptide(L)'
;MYLKTYGAYPPFNYSKKDLLEHFGMVSLEQRRFLLSCCFVRKLLSNQIDCSQILLNLNFTVPSMFYLPKASTNILLASPSYRMLKCFNEVSHLFVFNMSEHIYTG
;
A
#
# COMPACT_ATOMS: atom_id res chain seq x y z
N MET A 1 -19.38 -11.45 -8.07
CA MET A 1 -18.70 -12.14 -9.19
C MET A 1 -19.29 -13.53 -9.36
N TYR A 2 -19.19 -14.40 -8.35
CA TYR A 2 -19.84 -15.71 -8.33
C TYR A 2 -21.33 -15.73 -8.72
N LEU A 3 -22.17 -14.88 -8.11
CA LEU A 3 -23.58 -14.76 -8.48
C LEU A 3 -23.80 -14.38 -9.96
N LYS A 4 -22.93 -13.52 -10.52
CA LYS A 4 -23.01 -13.11 -11.92
C LYS A 4 -22.61 -14.24 -12.87
N THR A 5 -21.65 -15.07 -12.46
CA THR A 5 -21.13 -16.18 -13.28
C THR A 5 -22.02 -17.43 -13.20
N TYR A 6 -22.55 -17.73 -12.02
CA TYR A 6 -23.23 -19.01 -11.73
C TYR A 6 -24.72 -18.87 -11.43
N GLY A 7 -25.27 -17.66 -11.37
CA GLY A 7 -26.69 -17.44 -11.05
C GLY A 7 -27.09 -17.80 -9.60
N ALA A 8 -26.14 -18.22 -8.77
CA ALA A 8 -26.35 -18.59 -7.37
C ALA A 8 -25.25 -18.00 -6.47
N TYR A 9 -25.51 -17.90 -5.17
CA TYR A 9 -24.46 -17.58 -4.20
C TYR A 9 -23.54 -18.78 -3.97
N PRO A 10 -22.26 -18.56 -3.63
CA PRO A 10 -21.37 -19.66 -3.27
C PRO A 10 -21.91 -20.39 -2.03
N PRO A 11 -21.71 -21.72 -1.93
CA PRO A 11 -22.20 -22.51 -0.80
C PRO A 11 -21.62 -22.00 0.51
N PHE A 12 -22.34 -22.25 1.61
CA PHE A 12 -21.89 -21.88 2.95
C PHE A 12 -20.53 -22.54 3.23
N ASN A 13 -19.56 -21.76 3.74
CA ASN A 13 -18.16 -22.14 3.94
C ASN A 13 -17.29 -22.31 2.69
N TYR A 14 -17.70 -21.79 1.52
CA TYR A 14 -16.81 -21.76 0.37
C TYR A 14 -15.53 -20.97 0.68
N SER A 15 -14.37 -21.60 0.47
CA SER A 15 -13.07 -21.02 0.78
C SER A 15 -12.86 -19.71 0.02
N LYS A 16 -12.49 -18.66 0.75
CA LYS A 16 -12.14 -17.37 0.15
C LYS A 16 -10.93 -17.49 -0.78
N LYS A 17 -9.98 -18.37 -0.46
CA LYS A 17 -8.79 -18.61 -1.29
C LYS A 17 -9.19 -19.20 -2.63
N ASP A 18 -10.06 -20.20 -2.61
CA ASP A 18 -10.52 -20.91 -3.80
C ASP A 18 -11.35 -19.98 -4.68
N LEU A 19 -12.17 -19.10 -4.07
CA LEU A 19 -12.91 -18.08 -4.80
C LEU A 19 -11.99 -17.07 -5.49
N LEU A 20 -10.93 -16.65 -4.80
CA LEU A 20 -9.94 -15.73 -5.35
C LEU A 20 -9.18 -16.39 -6.51
N GLU A 21 -8.71 -17.62 -6.32
CA GLU A 21 -8.01 -18.40 -7.35
C GLU A 21 -8.91 -18.64 -8.57
N HIS A 22 -10.16 -19.01 -8.35
CA HIS A 22 -11.15 -19.23 -9.40
C HIS A 22 -11.37 -17.98 -10.28
N PHE A 23 -11.32 -16.79 -9.70
CA PHE A 23 -11.43 -15.53 -10.44
C PHE A 23 -10.08 -14.92 -10.84
N GLY A 24 -8.96 -15.62 -10.63
CA GLY A 24 -7.61 -15.12 -10.90
C GLY A 24 -7.27 -13.86 -10.10
N MET A 25 -7.87 -13.69 -8.93
CA MET A 25 -7.71 -12.53 -8.07
C MET A 25 -6.72 -12.81 -6.94
N VAL A 26 -5.92 -11.79 -6.62
CA VAL A 26 -5.08 -11.77 -5.43
C VAL A 26 -5.86 -11.31 -4.19
N SER A 27 -5.33 -11.62 -3.01
CA SER A 27 -5.96 -11.22 -1.75
C SER A 27 -6.07 -9.70 -1.63
N LEU A 28 -7.09 -9.24 -0.91
CA LEU A 28 -7.28 -7.81 -0.63
C LEU A 28 -6.05 -7.18 0.04
N GLU A 29 -5.41 -7.95 0.93
CA GLU A 29 -4.20 -7.54 1.64
C GLU A 29 -3.02 -7.36 0.68
N GLN A 30 -2.78 -8.33 -0.21
CA GLN A 30 -1.75 -8.23 -1.24
C GLN A 30 -1.99 -7.03 -2.17
N ARG A 31 -3.24 -6.80 -2.60
CA ARG A 31 -3.58 -5.64 -3.43
C ARG A 31 -3.29 -4.33 -2.71
N ARG A 32 -3.65 -4.23 -1.44
CA ARG A 32 -3.37 -3.03 -0.62
C ARG A 32 -1.87 -2.81 -0.45
N PHE A 33 -1.11 -3.87 -0.22
CA PHE A 33 0.35 -3.81 -0.13
C PHE A 33 0.98 -3.31 -1.44
N LEU A 34 0.60 -3.88 -2.58
CA LEU A 34 1.08 -3.44 -3.90
C LEU A 34 0.75 -1.96 -4.17
N LEU A 35 -0.47 -1.52 -3.83
CA LEU A 35 -0.85 -0.11 -3.95
C LEU A 35 0.01 0.80 -3.07
N SER A 36 0.30 0.39 -1.83
CA SER A 36 1.22 1.11 -0.96
C SER A 36 2.62 1.20 -1.57
N CYS A 37 3.18 0.10 -2.09
CA CYS A 37 4.49 0.10 -2.75
C CYS A 37 4.52 1.01 -3.98
N CYS A 38 3.49 0.98 -4.82
CA CYS A 38 3.37 1.88 -5.98
C CYS A 38 3.32 3.34 -5.56
N PHE A 39 2.59 3.66 -4.49
CA PHE A 39 2.57 5.01 -3.93
C PHE A 39 3.97 5.43 -3.46
N VAL A 40 4.66 4.58 -2.70
CA VAL A 40 6.02 4.86 -2.21
C VAL A 40 6.96 5.14 -3.37
N ARG A 41 6.92 4.32 -4.44
CA ARG A 41 7.71 4.56 -5.64
C ARG A 41 7.41 5.91 -6.27
N LYS A 42 6.14 6.27 -6.40
CA LYS A 42 5.73 7.59 -6.94
C LYS A 42 6.19 8.73 -6.03
N LEU A 43 6.12 8.56 -4.71
CA LEU A 43 6.60 9.54 -3.73
C LEU A 43 8.10 9.81 -3.92
N LEU A 44 8.90 8.76 -4.01
CA LEU A 44 10.36 8.86 -4.17
C LEU A 44 10.78 9.38 -5.55
N SER A 45 9.98 9.10 -6.58
CA SER A 45 10.22 9.59 -7.95
C SER A 45 9.63 10.99 -8.19
N ASN A 46 9.10 11.65 -7.15
CA ASN A 46 8.40 12.93 -7.23
C ASN A 46 7.24 12.97 -8.26
N GLN A 47 6.52 11.85 -8.41
CA GLN A 47 5.39 11.66 -9.34
C GLN A 47 4.02 11.70 -8.64
N ILE A 48 3.91 12.40 -7.51
CA ILE A 48 2.64 12.57 -6.81
C ILE A 48 2.02 13.90 -7.19
N ASP A 49 0.91 13.82 -7.93
CA ASP A 49 0.16 14.98 -8.41
C ASP A 49 -0.80 15.58 -7.37
N CYS A 50 -0.83 15.04 -6.14
CA CYS A 50 -1.71 15.50 -5.07
C CYS A 50 -0.91 16.04 -3.89
N SER A 51 -0.69 17.35 -3.89
CA SER A 51 0.03 18.07 -2.84
C SER A 51 -0.64 17.98 -1.47
N GLN A 52 -1.98 17.87 -1.39
CA GLN A 52 -2.69 17.70 -0.12
C GLN A 52 -2.31 16.40 0.59
N ILE A 53 -2.00 15.34 -0.15
CA ILE A 53 -1.54 14.08 0.45
C ILE A 53 -0.15 14.30 1.06
N LEU A 54 0.75 14.99 0.35
CA LEU A 54 2.10 15.30 0.83
C LEU A 54 2.10 16.13 2.11
N LEU A 55 1.19 17.10 2.22
CA LEU A 55 1.03 17.93 3.43
C LEU A 55 0.62 17.13 4.67
N ASN A 56 -0.03 15.97 4.48
CA ASN A 56 -0.43 15.09 5.58
C ASN A 56 0.65 14.04 5.94
N LEU A 57 1.73 13.95 5.16
CA LEU A 57 2.85 13.05 5.44
C LEU A 57 3.86 13.81 6.31
N ASN A 58 3.92 13.49 7.59
CA ASN A 58 4.96 14.00 8.49
C ASN A 58 6.24 13.18 8.32
N PHE A 59 7.22 13.76 7.63
CA PHE A 59 8.55 13.19 7.47
C PHE A 59 9.40 13.51 8.70
N THR A 60 9.95 12.49 9.33
CA THR A 60 11.03 12.64 10.33
C THR A 60 12.34 12.20 9.67
N VAL A 61 13.09 13.19 9.20
CA VAL A 61 14.47 12.99 8.71
C VAL A 61 15.32 12.42 9.87
N PRO A 62 16.18 11.41 9.65
CA PRO A 62 16.72 10.99 8.35
C PRO A 62 16.34 9.59 7.84
N SER A 63 15.38 8.86 8.42
CA SER A 63 15.23 7.44 8.05
C SER A 63 13.85 6.79 8.17
N MET A 64 12.87 7.42 8.82
CA MET A 64 11.54 6.80 9.00
C MET A 64 10.40 7.83 8.99
N PHE A 65 9.27 7.41 8.44
CA PHE A 65 8.04 8.17 8.56
C PHE A 65 7.49 8.06 9.97
N TYR A 66 7.02 9.20 10.50
CA TYR A 66 6.30 9.22 11.74
C TYR A 66 4.94 8.54 11.57
N LEU A 67 4.75 7.42 12.27
CA LEU A 67 3.45 6.78 12.39
C LEU A 67 2.76 7.34 13.64
N PRO A 68 1.67 8.12 13.51
CA PRO A 68 0.93 8.57 14.67
C PRO A 68 0.40 7.35 15.44
N LYS A 69 0.43 7.42 16.77
CA LYS A 69 -0.12 6.36 17.62
C LYS A 69 -1.61 6.20 17.30
N ALA A 70 -1.96 5.14 16.59
CA ALA A 70 -3.32 4.88 16.20
C ALA A 70 -4.14 4.41 17.40
N SER A 71 -5.07 5.25 17.86
CA SER A 71 -6.01 4.91 18.92
C SER A 71 -7.22 4.12 18.43
N THR A 72 -7.45 4.08 17.11
CA THR A 72 -8.62 3.43 16.50
C THR A 72 -8.24 2.51 15.34
N ASN A 73 -9.02 1.42 15.19
CA ASN A 73 -8.94 0.50 14.04
C ASN A 73 -9.16 1.22 12.70
N ILE A 74 -9.89 2.34 12.71
CA ILE A 74 -10.13 3.17 11.53
C ILE A 74 -8.82 3.77 11.03
N LEU A 75 -8.00 4.33 11.92
CA LEU A 75 -6.71 4.91 11.53
C LEU A 75 -5.74 3.84 11.02
N LEU A 76 -5.69 2.68 11.67
CA LEU A 76 -4.90 1.52 11.21
C LEU A 76 -5.33 1.03 9.82
N ALA A 77 -6.61 1.18 9.49
CA ALA A 77 -7.15 0.80 8.19
C ALA A 77 -7.01 1.88 7.11
N SER A 78 -6.58 3.09 7.46
CA SER A 78 -6.46 4.21 6.53
C SER A 78 -5.34 3.97 5.51
N PRO A 79 -5.49 4.46 4.26
CA PRO A 79 -4.46 4.34 3.24
C PRO A 79 -3.15 5.00 3.66
N SER A 80 -3.22 6.19 4.25
CA SER A 80 -2.06 6.96 4.69
C SER A 80 -1.24 6.20 5.72
N TYR A 81 -1.89 5.66 6.77
CA TYR A 81 -1.19 4.88 7.79
C TYR A 81 -0.54 3.61 7.22
N ARG A 82 -1.25 2.89 6.35
CA ARG A 82 -0.71 1.69 5.69
C ARG A 82 0.47 2.00 4.77
N MET A 83 0.42 3.12 4.06
CA MET A 83 1.50 3.56 3.18
C MET A 83 2.75 3.95 3.97
N LEU A 84 2.59 4.73 5.04
CA LEU A 84 3.69 5.09 5.94
C LEU A 84 4.31 3.85 6.60
N LYS A 85 3.47 2.91 7.04
CA LYS A 85 3.93 1.65 7.64
C LYS A 85 4.67 0.79 6.62
N CYS A 86 4.11 0.65 5.43
CA CYS A 86 4.74 -0.05 4.31
C CYS A 86 6.09 0.60 3.94
N PHE A 87 6.19 1.93 3.95
CA PHE A 87 7.46 2.59 3.74
C PHE A 87 8.48 2.21 4.81
N ASN A 88 8.13 2.27 6.09
CA ASN A 88 9.05 1.90 7.17
C ASN A 88 9.43 0.40 7.14
N GLU A 89 8.54 -0.46 6.65
CA GLU A 89 8.81 -1.88 6.46
C GLU A 89 9.67 -2.17 5.24
N VAL A 90 9.60 -1.38 4.17
CA VAL A 90 10.33 -1.63 2.91
C VAL A 90 11.54 -0.70 2.75
N SER A 91 11.72 0.30 3.63
CA SER A 91 12.82 1.28 3.57
C SER A 91 14.21 0.64 3.66
N HIS A 92 14.32 -0.53 4.29
CA HIS A 92 15.57 -1.30 4.37
C HIS A 92 15.85 -2.14 3.11
N LEU A 93 14.85 -2.34 2.24
CA LEU A 93 15.04 -3.03 0.97
C LEU A 93 15.64 -2.00 -0.01
N PHE A 94 16.91 -2.22 -0.36
CA PHE A 94 17.82 -1.39 -1.17
C PHE A 94 17.27 -0.82 -2.50
N VAL A 95 16.06 -1.19 -2.93
CA VAL A 95 15.37 -0.67 -4.13
C VAL A 95 15.03 0.82 -4.02
N PHE A 96 15.12 1.40 -2.82
CA PHE A 96 14.87 2.83 -2.58
C PHE A 96 16.11 3.67 -2.31
N ASN A 97 17.32 3.10 -2.39
CA ASN A 97 18.55 3.89 -2.43
C ASN A 97 18.63 4.60 -3.78
N MET A 98 18.08 5.82 -3.83
CA MET A 98 18.35 6.82 -4.85
C MET A 98 19.81 7.28 -4.71
N SER A 99 20.76 6.41 -5.02
CA SER A 99 22.16 6.75 -5.26
C SER A 99 22.46 6.69 -6.75
N GLU A 100 21.64 7.32 -7.59
CA GLU A 100 21.96 7.59 -9.02
C GLU A 100 21.44 8.97 -9.50
N HIS A 101 21.32 9.95 -8.61
CA HIS A 101 21.39 11.36 -9.06
C HIS A 101 22.56 12.04 -8.35
N ILE A 102 23.73 11.71 -8.90
CA ILE A 102 24.93 12.53 -8.83
C ILE A 102 24.53 13.93 -9.27
N TYR A 103 24.61 14.89 -8.34
CA TYR A 103 24.78 16.29 -8.66
C TYR A 103 25.96 16.41 -9.63
N THR A 104 25.68 16.76 -10.88
CA THR A 104 26.69 17.29 -11.81
C THR A 104 26.08 18.44 -12.58
N GLY A 105 26.66 19.63 -12.37
CA GLY A 105 26.61 20.78 -13.28
C GLY A 105 25.38 21.65 -13.20
#